data_AF-A0A3S5ADU8-F1
#
_entry.id   AF-A0A3S5ADU8-F1
#
_cell.length_a   1.000
_cell.length_b   1.000
_cell.length_c   1.000
_cell.angle_alpha   90.00
_cell.angle_beta   90.00
_cell.angle_gamma   90.00
#
_symmetry.space_group_name_H-M   'P 1'
#
loop_
_entity.id
_entity.type
_entity.pdbx_description
1 polymer ?
#
loop_
_entity_poly.entity_id
_entity_poly.type
_entity_poly.pdbx_seq_one_letter_code
_entity_poly.pdbx_strand_id
1 'polypeptide(L)' 'MDKELRFLLSYLTSISSSPLRDYFTRLLQISTLLNLDKVDEVTFYWTNSSWRLNANEVKRILSLRVDFMVNDIRRLQL' A
#
# COMPACT_ATOMS: atom_id res chain seq x y z
N MET A 1 9.91 -1.78 7.88
CA MET A 1 9.35 -0.53 7.32
C MET A 1 8.15 -0.05 8.14
N ASP A 2 7.18 -0.91 8.45
CA ASP A 2 5.89 -0.50 9.05
C ASP A 2 6.02 0.05 10.48
N LYS A 3 7.03 -0.36 11.23
CA LYS A 3 7.24 0.08 12.62
C LYS A 3 7.64 1.55 12.70
N GLU A 4 8.54 2.00 11.82
CA GLU A 4 8.95 3.41 11.73
C GLU A 4 7.80 4.28 11.20
N LEU A 5 7.08 3.78 10.20
CA LEU A 5 5.92 4.44 9.60
C LEU A 5 4.79 4.65 10.64
N ARG A 6 4.51 3.64 11.47
CA ARG A 6 3.56 3.76 12.59
C ARG A 6 4.04 4.73 13.66
N PHE A 7 5.32 4.72 14.00
CA PHE A 7 5.88 5.64 14.99
C PHE A 7 5.77 7.09 14.53
N LEU A 8 6.15 7.36 13.28
CA LEU A 8 6.05 8.68 12.65
C LEU A 8 4.59 9.14 12.55
N LEU A 9 3.68 8.25 12.16
CA LEU A 9 2.25 8.53 12.10
C LEU A 9 1.68 8.87 13.49
N SER A 10 2.06 8.13 14.53
CA SER A 10 1.65 8.37 15.91
C SER A 10 2.11 9.74 16.40
N TYR A 11 3.36 10.10 16.12
CA TYR A 11 3.93 11.39 16.49
C TYR A 11 3.23 12.55 15.75
N LEU A 12 3.09 12.44 14.43
CA LEU A 12 2.47 13.48 13.62
C LEU A 12 0.97 13.67 13.94
N THR A 13 0.25 12.57 14.24
CA THR A 13 -1.15 12.63 14.68
C THR A 13 -1.28 13.32 16.05
N SER A 14 -0.27 13.21 16.92
CA SER A 14 -0.27 13.88 18.23
C SER A 14 -0.13 15.40 18.15
N ILE A 15 0.40 15.94 17.04
CA ILE A 15 0.71 17.37 16.89
C ILE A 15 -0.24 18.09 15.91
N SER A 16 -1.16 17.39 15.26
CA SER A 16 -2.03 17.94 14.21
C SER A 16 -3.51 17.75 14.53
N SER A 17 -4.30 18.80 14.29
CA SER A 17 -5.76 18.83 14.47
C SER A 17 -6.55 18.35 13.25
N SER A 18 -5.94 18.30 12.07
CA SER A 18 -6.55 17.74 10.85
C SER A 18 -6.31 16.23 10.73
N PRO A 19 -7.15 15.47 10.01
CA PRO A 19 -6.97 14.03 9.84
C PRO A 19 -5.77 13.75 8.93
N LEU A 20 -4.55 13.87 9.46
CA LEU A 20 -3.31 13.44 8.82
C LEU A 20 -3.41 11.99 8.34
N ARG A 21 -4.25 11.19 9.00
CA ARG A 21 -4.67 9.86 8.55
C ARG A 21 -4.99 9.82 7.05
N ASP A 22 -5.68 10.81 6.50
CA ASP A 22 -6.05 10.86 5.08
C ASP A 22 -4.83 11.06 4.17
N TYR A 23 -3.88 11.89 4.60
CA TYR A 23 -2.62 12.13 3.90
C TYR A 23 -1.71 10.89 3.93
N PHE A 24 -1.70 10.17 5.04
CA PHE A 24 -0.88 8.96 5.22
C PHE A 24 -1.54 7.68 4.73
N THR A 25 -2.84 7.69 4.42
CA THR A 25 -3.56 6.49 3.95
C THR A 25 -2.93 5.89 2.69
N ARG A 26 -2.51 6.73 1.73
CA ARG A 26 -1.81 6.25 0.53
C ARG A 26 -0.46 5.62 0.88
N LEU A 27 0.29 6.22 1.80
CA LEU A 27 1.60 5.70 2.23
C LEU A 27 1.47 4.36 2.98
N LEU A 28 0.45 4.22 3.82
CA LEU A 28 0.11 2.96 4.48
C LEU A 28 -0.27 1.88 3.46
N GLN A 29 -1.10 2.22 2.47
CA GLN A 29 -1.47 1.31 1.39
C GLN A 29 -0.25 0.86 0.57
N ILE A 30 0.67 1.79 0.26
CA ILE A 30 1.95 1.47 -0.39
C ILE A 30 2.79 0.52 0.48
N SER A 31 2.89 0.78 1.80
CA SER A 31 3.62 -0.09 2.74
C SER A 31 3.04 -1.50 2.74
N THR A 32 1.71 -1.63 2.79
CA THR A 32 1.02 -2.92 2.71
C THR A 32 1.33 -3.66 1.41
N LEU A 33 1.29 -2.98 0.26
CA LEU A 33 1.64 -3.58 -1.05
C LEU A 33 3.08 -4.07 -1.09
N LEU A 34 4.01 -3.30 -0.54
CA LEU A 34 5.42 -3.64 -0.48
C LEU A 34 5.75 -4.72 0.55
N ASN A 35 4.80 -5.09 1.40
CA ASN A 35 4.94 -6.14 2.41
C ASN A 35 4.18 -7.43 2.07
N LEU A 36 3.55 -7.51 0.90
CA LEU A 36 2.88 -8.75 0.48
C LEU A 36 3.92 -9.87 0.31
N ASP A 37 3.52 -11.09 0.68
CA ASP A 37 4.33 -12.28 0.45
C ASP A 37 4.13 -12.79 -0.98
N LYS A 38 2.94 -12.61 -1.54
CA LYS A 38 2.58 -13.03 -2.90
C LYS A 38 1.78 -11.96 -3.63
N VAL A 39 1.98 -11.89 -4.95
CA VAL A 39 1.27 -10.96 -5.83
C VAL A 39 -0.24 -11.18 -5.78
N ASP A 40 -0.71 -12.43 -5.70
CA ASP A 40 -2.15 -12.75 -5.68
C ASP A 40 -2.91 -12.20 -4.46
N GLU A 41 -2.23 -12.00 -3.33
CA GLU A 41 -2.83 -11.49 -2.08
C GLU A 41 -3.40 -10.08 -2.27
N VAL A 42 -2.86 -9.30 -3.21
CA VAL A 42 -3.36 -7.95 -3.48
C VAL A 42 -4.85 -7.94 -3.85
N THR A 43 -5.32 -8.97 -4.55
CA THR A 43 -6.72 -9.10 -5.00
C THR A 43 -7.67 -9.25 -3.82
N PHE A 44 -7.22 -9.94 -2.76
CA PHE A 44 -7.98 -10.10 -1.52
C PHE A 44 -8.12 -8.78 -0.77
N TYR A 45 -7.05 -8.00 -0.69
CA TYR A 45 -7.10 -6.68 -0.06
C TYR A 45 -7.88 -5.66 -0.90
N TRP A 46 -7.80 -5.76 -2.23
CA TRP A 46 -8.47 -4.86 -3.17
C TRP A 46 -9.99 -4.90 -3.03
N THR A 47 -10.56 -6.09 -2.89
CA THR A 47 -12.01 -6.30 -2.82
C THR A 47 -12.63 -5.78 -1.50
N ASN A 48 -11.86 -5.81 -0.40
CA ASN A 48 -12.37 -5.52 0.95
C ASN A 48 -12.00 -4.14 1.50
N SER A 49 -11.14 -3.38 0.84
CA SER A 49 -10.61 -2.12 1.39
C SER A 49 -10.93 -0.92 0.50
N SER A 50 -11.15 0.26 1.09
CA SER A 50 -11.26 1.52 0.36
C SER A 50 -9.87 1.99 -0.11
N TRP A 51 -9.38 1.40 -1.21
CA TRP A 51 -8.11 1.80 -1.82
C TRP A 51 -8.20 3.21 -2.40
N ARG A 52 -7.19 4.03 -2.13
CA ARG A 52 -7.03 5.38 -2.72
C ARG A 52 -6.06 5.39 -3.90
N LEU A 53 -5.46 4.23 -4.20
CA LEU A 53 -4.53 4.04 -5.29
C LEU A 53 -5.28 3.49 -6.50
N ASN A 54 -4.92 3.91 -7.70
CA ASN A 54 -5.46 3.32 -8.93
C ASN A 54 -4.76 1.99 -9.24
N ALA A 55 -5.41 1.09 -9.99
CA ALA A 55 -4.86 -0.20 -10.42
C ALA A 55 -3.47 -0.07 -11.08
N ASN A 56 -3.27 0.99 -11.88
CA ASN A 56 -1.96 1.27 -12.50
C ASN A 56 -0.88 1.67 -11.47
N GLU A 57 -1.26 2.43 -10.44
CA GLU A 57 -0.34 2.79 -9.35
C GLU A 57 0.04 1.56 -8.56
N VAL A 58 -0.93 0.69 -8.25
CA VAL A 58 -0.69 -0.60 -7.57
C VAL A 58 0.28 -1.47 -8.37
N LYS A 59 0.04 -1.65 -9.67
CA LYS A 59 0.94 -2.41 -10.55
C LYS A 59 2.35 -1.82 -10.59
N ARG A 60 2.47 -0.48 -10.59
CA ARG A 60 3.77 0.20 -10.54
C ARG A 60 4.48 0.00 -9.20
N ILE A 61 3.76 0.05 -8.09
CA ILE A 61 4.32 -0.19 -6.75
C ILE A 61 4.77 -1.64 -6.61
N LEU A 62 3.96 -2.61 -7.05
CA LEU A 62 4.32 -4.02 -7.05
C LEU A 62 5.54 -4.30 -7.93
N SER A 63 5.73 -3.56 -9.03
CA SER A 63 6.92 -3.69 -9.87
C SER A 63 8.23 -3.23 -9.20
N LEU A 64 8.15 -2.54 -8.06
CA LEU A 64 9.34 -2.18 -7.26
C LEU A 64 9.90 -3.38 -6.48
N ARG A 65 9.10 -4.44 -6.28
CA ARG A 65 9.53 -5.69 -5.63
C ARG A 65 10.21 -6.59 -6.68
N VAL A 66 11.52 -6.79 -6.52
CA VAL A 66 12.37 -7.54 -7.45
C VAL A 66 12.03 -9.03 -7.51
N ASP A 67 11.38 -9.53 -6.47
CA ASP A 67 10.91 -10.89 -6.27
C ASP A 67 9.59 -11.19 -6.99
N PHE A 68 8.85 -10.18 -7.47
CA PHE A 68 7.59 -10.37 -8.18
C PHE A 68 7.80 -10.42 -9.69
N MET A 69 7.29 -11.48 -10.33
CA MET A 69 7.36 -11.61 -11.78
C MET A 69 6.43 -10.61 -12.46
N VAL A 70 6.96 -9.87 -13.44
CA VAL A 70 6.21 -8.86 -14.20
C VAL A 70 4.95 -9.45 -14.87
N ASN A 71 5.01 -10.73 -15.27
CA ASN A 71 3.87 -11.42 -15.86
C ASN A 71 2.71 -11.59 -14.86
N ASP A 72 3.02 -11.91 -13.61
CA ASP A 72 1.99 -12.10 -12.58
C ASP A 72 1.34 -10.76 -12.23
N ILE A 73 2.14 -9.68 -12.15
CA ILE A 73 1.64 -8.31 -11.94
C ILE A 73 0.70 -7.87 -13.08
N ARG A 74 1.01 -8.24 -14.34
CA ARG A 74 0.16 -7.91 -15.49
C ARG A 74 -1.17 -8.65 -15.48
N ARG A 75 -1.19 -9.89 -15.00
CA ARG A 75 -2.38 -10.76 -14.96
C ARG A 75 -3.39 -10.35 -13.88
N LEU A 76 -2.95 -9.58 -12.87
CA LEU A 76 -3.83 -9.03 -11.85
C LEU A 76 -5.03 -8.26 -12.44
N GLN A 77 -6.22 -8.67 -12.02
CA GLN A 77 -7.49 -7.98 -12.24
C GLN A 77 -7.80 -7.18 -10.97
N LEU A 78 -7.60 -5.86 -11.05
CA LEU A 78 -7.83 -4.87 -9.99
C LEU A 78 -8.91 -3.91 -10.49
#